data_AF-A0A0B6YPI2-F1
#
_entry.id   AF-A0A0B6YPI2-F1
#
_cell.length_a   1.000
_cell.length_b   1.000
_cell.length_c   1.000
_cell.angle_alpha   90.00
_cell.angle_beta   90.00
_cell.angle_gamma   90.00
#
_symmetry.space_group_name_H-M   'P 1'
#
loop_
_entity.id
_entity.type
_entity.pdbx_description
1 polymer ?
#
loop_
_entity_poly.entity_id
_entity_poly.type
_entity_poly.pdbx_seq_one_letter_code
_entity_poly.pdbx_strand_id
1 'polypeptide(L)'
;RSPTTWWADAGYDNWEQEVVGMRERLKEKAGVPIKEVTGMRAPFLQVGGDGQYAMLKENQFRYDSSMVTGYLYSNNKPPIWPFTLDTPPDSTTCNISPCPKRSYPGLWEVPLVRWYGTNHIACAMPDACTVDSGIKPSHKFIEENFNRHYTTNRAPFGIFIHAAWFSRSEGSFE
;
A
#
# COMPACT_ATOMS: atom_id res chain seq x y z
N ARG A 1 -9.65 9.76 9.49
CA ARG A 1 -9.16 11.05 10.03
C ARG A 1 -8.44 11.83 8.94
N SER A 2 -8.43 13.16 9.05
CA SER A 2 -7.71 14.10 8.18
C SER A 2 -7.16 15.25 9.05
N PRO A 3 -6.08 15.95 8.66
CA PRO A 3 -5.29 15.79 7.43
C PRO A 3 -4.35 14.58 7.47
N THR A 4 -3.59 14.36 6.38
CA THR A 4 -2.60 13.27 6.27
C THR A 4 -1.60 13.25 7.43
N THR A 5 -1.14 14.42 7.90
CA THR A 5 -0.18 14.53 9.00
C THR A 5 -0.68 13.94 10.32
N TRP A 6 -2.01 13.90 10.54
CA TRP A 6 -2.56 13.24 11.72
C TRP A 6 -2.13 11.77 11.81
N TRP A 7 -2.06 11.07 10.68
CA TRP A 7 -1.63 9.67 10.62
C TRP A 7 -0.12 9.51 10.85
N ALA A 8 0.67 10.49 10.39
CA ALA A 8 2.11 10.52 10.62
C ALA A 8 2.44 10.71 12.12
N ASP A 9 1.66 11.55 12.80
CA ASP A 9 1.88 11.92 14.21
C ASP A 9 1.09 11.03 15.19
N ALA A 10 0.23 10.13 14.70
CA ALA A 10 -0.59 9.27 15.53
C ALA A 10 0.27 8.27 16.33
N GLY A 11 0.16 8.32 17.66
CA GLY A 11 0.71 7.32 18.57
C GLY A 11 -0.09 6.01 18.55
N TYR A 12 0.38 5.03 19.32
CA TYR A 12 -0.23 3.70 19.46
C TYR A 12 -1.74 3.75 19.69
N ASP A 13 -2.19 4.47 20.72
CA ASP A 13 -3.60 4.49 21.15
C ASP A 13 -4.53 5.01 20.04
N ASN A 14 -4.05 6.00 19.27
CA ASN A 14 -4.81 6.54 18.14
C ASN A 14 -4.90 5.53 16.98
N TRP A 15 -3.81 4.82 16.68
CA TRP A 15 -3.82 3.74 15.71
C TRP A 15 -4.72 2.58 16.15
N GLU A 16 -4.71 2.23 17.43
CA GLU A 16 -5.53 1.18 17.99
C GLU A 16 -7.02 1.52 17.87
N GLN A 17 -7.41 2.73 18.29
CA GLN A 17 -8.80 3.20 18.17
C GLN A 17 -9.32 3.18 16.74
N GLU A 18 -8.50 3.54 15.76
CA GLU A 18 -8.92 3.55 14.35
C GLU A 18 -8.92 2.15 13.73
N VAL A 19 -7.83 1.38 13.88
CA VAL A 19 -7.64 0.12 13.16
C VAL A 19 -8.31 -1.06 13.87
N VAL A 20 -8.08 -1.23 15.17
CA VAL A 20 -8.75 -2.28 15.95
C VAL A 20 -10.23 -1.94 16.09
N GLY A 21 -10.56 -0.66 16.29
CA GLY A 21 -11.95 -0.22 16.30
C GLY A 21 -12.69 -0.52 14.99
N MET A 22 -12.05 -0.36 13.83
CA MET A 22 -12.64 -0.77 12.55
C MET A 22 -12.82 -2.30 12.46
N ARG A 23 -11.82 -3.08 12.94
CA ARG A 23 -11.90 -4.54 12.98
C ARG A 23 -13.08 -5.03 13.83
N GLU A 24 -13.31 -4.45 15.01
CA GLU A 24 -14.47 -4.77 15.85
C GLU A 24 -15.79 -4.36 15.18
N ARG A 25 -15.85 -3.19 14.52
CA ARG A 25 -17.04 -2.78 13.77
C ARG A 25 -17.37 -3.75 12.63
N LEU A 26 -16.39 -4.30 11.93
CA LEU A 26 -16.62 -5.32 10.90
C LEU A 26 -17.25 -6.59 11.47
N LYS A 27 -16.80 -7.04 12.64
CA LYS A 27 -17.45 -8.14 13.35
C LYS A 27 -18.88 -7.81 13.74
N GLU A 28 -19.10 -6.67 14.38
CA GLU A 28 -20.42 -6.29 14.91
C GLU A 28 -21.45 -6.02 13.80
N LYS A 29 -21.04 -5.36 12.71
CA LYS A 29 -21.95 -4.85 11.67
C LYS A 29 -22.03 -5.75 10.45
N ALA A 30 -20.99 -6.51 10.14
CA ALA A 30 -20.93 -7.39 8.98
C ALA A 30 -20.77 -8.88 9.35
N GLY A 31 -20.63 -9.22 10.64
CA GLY A 31 -20.52 -10.61 11.09
C GLY A 31 -19.19 -11.27 10.75
N VAL A 32 -18.18 -10.52 10.31
CA VAL A 32 -16.87 -11.06 9.92
C VAL A 32 -16.09 -11.48 11.18
N PRO A 33 -15.63 -12.73 11.31
CA PRO A 33 -14.82 -13.13 12.45
C PRO A 33 -13.53 -12.29 12.57
N ILE A 34 -13.21 -11.79 13.76
CA ILE A 34 -12.02 -10.95 14.01
C ILE A 34 -10.72 -11.59 13.47
N LYS A 35 -10.59 -12.90 13.66
CA LYS A 35 -9.44 -13.69 13.20
C LYS A 35 -9.26 -13.71 11.68
N GLU A 36 -10.29 -13.37 10.90
CA GLU A 36 -10.23 -13.30 9.43
C GLU A 36 -9.86 -11.90 8.93
N VAL A 37 -9.96 -10.88 9.78
CA VAL A 37 -9.51 -9.51 9.48
C VAL A 37 -8.05 -9.37 9.91
N THR A 38 -7.14 -9.85 9.06
CA THR A 38 -5.72 -9.97 9.40
C THR A 38 -4.81 -8.87 8.85
N GLY A 39 -5.32 -8.04 7.95
CA GLY A 39 -4.54 -7.02 7.25
C GLY A 39 -4.97 -5.60 7.58
N MET A 40 -4.07 -4.64 7.38
CA MET A 40 -4.42 -3.22 7.35
C MET A 40 -3.77 -2.49 6.17
N ARG A 41 -4.32 -1.31 5.86
CA ARG A 41 -3.70 -0.30 5.00
C ARG A 41 -4.01 1.09 5.55
N ALA A 42 -2.99 1.91 5.70
CA ALA A 42 -3.08 3.26 6.23
C ALA A 42 -3.81 4.18 5.23
N PRO A 43 -4.75 5.02 5.70
CA PRO A 43 -5.34 6.04 4.86
C PRO A 43 -4.28 6.98 4.27
N PHE A 44 -4.48 7.38 3.01
CA PHE A 44 -3.52 8.17 2.23
C PHE A 44 -2.13 7.54 2.04
N LEU A 45 -1.96 6.25 2.39
CA LEU A 45 -0.67 5.56 2.45
C LEU A 45 0.34 6.24 3.39
N GLN A 46 -0.16 7.02 4.35
CA GLN A 46 0.67 7.68 5.35
C GLN A 46 0.92 6.72 6.51
N VAL A 47 2.12 6.14 6.53
CA VAL A 47 2.57 5.31 7.66
C VAL A 47 2.81 6.17 8.90
N GLY A 48 2.66 5.55 10.08
CA GLY A 48 2.71 6.21 11.40
C GLY A 48 3.89 5.78 12.26
N GLY A 49 5.00 5.33 11.64
CA GLY A 49 6.21 4.91 12.34
C GLY A 49 5.95 3.83 13.39
N ASP A 50 6.74 3.83 14.46
CA ASP A 50 6.66 2.80 15.50
C ASP A 50 5.31 2.69 16.21
N GLY A 51 4.48 3.76 16.20
CA GLY A 51 3.14 3.71 16.78
C GLY A 51 2.21 2.75 16.03
N GLN A 52 2.19 2.85 14.70
CA GLN A 52 1.40 1.97 13.83
C GLN A 52 1.82 0.51 13.97
N TYR A 53 3.12 0.23 13.81
CA TYR A 53 3.61 -1.15 13.72
C TYR A 53 3.62 -1.87 15.08
N ALA A 54 3.78 -1.14 16.19
CA ALA A 54 3.57 -1.70 17.53
C ALA A 54 2.12 -2.11 17.74
N MET A 55 1.18 -1.24 17.40
CA MET A 55 -0.25 -1.55 17.48
C MET A 55 -0.57 -2.80 16.68
N LEU A 56 -0.09 -2.90 15.43
CA LEU A 56 -0.34 -4.08 14.61
C LEU A 56 0.20 -5.37 15.20
N LYS A 57 1.43 -5.33 15.71
CA LYS A 57 2.09 -6.50 16.28
C LYS A 57 1.36 -6.98 17.54
N GLU A 58 1.04 -6.07 18.45
CA GLU A 58 0.39 -6.39 19.72
C GLU A 58 -1.06 -6.83 19.53
N ASN A 59 -1.76 -6.27 18.53
CA ASN A 59 -3.13 -6.64 18.18
C ASN A 59 -3.23 -7.78 17.16
N GLN A 60 -2.14 -8.54 16.96
CA GLN A 60 -2.08 -9.77 16.15
C GLN A 60 -2.53 -9.60 14.69
N PHE A 61 -2.27 -8.44 14.10
CA PHE A 61 -2.38 -8.30 12.65
C PHE A 61 -1.24 -9.09 11.98
N ARG A 62 -1.56 -9.68 10.84
CA ARG A 62 -0.61 -10.51 10.07
C ARG A 62 0.25 -9.65 9.15
N TYR A 63 -0.36 -8.64 8.53
CA TYR A 63 0.36 -7.78 7.59
C TYR A 63 -0.16 -6.35 7.54
N ASP A 64 0.75 -5.43 7.22
CA ASP A 64 0.44 -4.10 6.70
C ASP A 64 0.63 -4.09 5.18
N SER A 65 -0.07 -3.18 4.50
CA SER A 65 0.12 -2.91 3.09
C SER A 65 0.00 -1.41 2.88
N SER A 66 0.97 -0.68 3.41
CA SER A 66 1.01 0.79 3.39
C SER A 66 2.33 1.34 2.89
N MET A 67 3.42 0.58 2.99
CA MET A 67 4.73 1.04 2.55
C MET A 67 4.80 1.06 1.02
N VAL A 68 5.09 2.25 0.49
CA VAL A 68 5.33 2.45 -0.93
C VAL A 68 6.81 2.20 -1.23
N THR A 69 7.07 1.44 -2.29
CA THR A 69 8.42 1.05 -2.74
C THR A 69 8.66 1.39 -4.22
N GLY A 70 9.92 1.52 -4.61
CA GLY A 70 10.33 1.87 -5.97
C GLY A 70 10.66 3.36 -6.15
N TYR A 71 11.32 3.70 -7.25
CA TYR A 71 11.87 5.05 -7.47
C TYR A 71 10.91 5.93 -8.26
N LEU A 72 10.86 7.22 -7.94
CA LEU A 72 9.94 8.17 -8.59
C LEU A 72 10.15 8.36 -10.10
N TYR A 73 11.41 8.24 -10.55
CA TYR A 73 11.82 8.59 -11.93
C TYR A 73 12.61 7.47 -12.62
N SER A 74 12.57 6.25 -12.08
CA SER A 74 13.29 5.10 -12.66
C SER A 74 12.59 3.80 -12.33
N ASN A 75 12.35 2.95 -13.33
CA ASN A 75 11.75 1.63 -13.20
C ASN A 75 12.76 0.48 -13.45
N ASN A 76 14.07 0.78 -13.43
CA ASN A 76 15.15 -0.15 -13.80
C ASN A 76 15.52 -1.13 -12.69
N LYS A 77 14.91 -1.03 -11.50
CA LYS A 77 15.16 -1.92 -10.38
C LYS A 77 14.03 -2.95 -10.27
N PRO A 78 14.33 -4.23 -10.01
CA PRO A 78 13.31 -5.24 -9.80
C PRO A 78 12.35 -4.84 -8.67
N PRO A 79 11.04 -5.13 -8.81
CA PRO A 79 10.05 -4.97 -7.75
C PRO A 79 10.42 -5.64 -6.42
N ILE A 80 9.96 -5.10 -5.30
CA ILE A 80 10.22 -5.65 -3.96
C ILE A 80 9.18 -6.73 -3.63
N TRP A 81 9.65 -7.90 -3.19
CA TRP A 81 8.79 -8.96 -2.64
C TRP A 81 8.27 -8.59 -1.24
N PRO A 82 7.11 -9.10 -0.80
CA PRO A 82 6.70 -9.01 0.60
C PRO A 82 7.83 -9.43 1.53
N PHE A 83 7.98 -8.69 2.62
CA PHE A 83 9.06 -8.88 3.58
C PHE A 83 8.52 -8.78 5.00
N THR A 84 9.25 -9.33 5.96
CA THR A 84 8.93 -9.18 7.38
C THR A 84 9.66 -7.99 7.96
N LEU A 85 9.07 -7.39 9.00
CA LEU A 85 9.69 -6.33 9.79
C LEU A 85 10.58 -6.90 10.90
N ASP A 86 11.25 -8.04 10.65
CA ASP A 86 12.23 -8.62 11.59
C ASP A 86 13.42 -7.67 11.82
N THR A 87 13.72 -6.85 10.81
CA THR A 87 14.63 -5.70 10.88
C THR A 87 13.89 -4.42 10.49
N PRO A 88 14.28 -3.24 11.03
CA PRO A 88 13.70 -1.98 10.59
C PRO A 88 13.89 -1.79 9.07
N PRO A 89 12.86 -1.29 8.35
CA PRO A 89 12.95 -1.02 6.92
C PRO A 89 13.89 0.15 6.66
N ASP A 90 14.50 0.14 5.47
CA ASP A 90 15.33 1.23 4.98
C ASP A 90 14.53 2.17 4.06
N SER A 91 15.20 3.17 3.51
CA SER A 91 14.58 4.12 2.58
C SER A 91 14.16 3.52 1.25
N THR A 92 14.56 2.28 0.91
CA THR A 92 14.15 1.59 -0.32
C THR A 92 12.83 0.86 -0.15
N THR A 93 12.59 0.34 1.05
CA THR A 93 11.42 -0.44 1.45
C THR A 93 10.34 0.41 2.11
N CYS A 94 10.68 1.60 2.60
CA CYS A 94 9.74 2.59 3.12
C CYS A 94 10.08 4.00 2.60
N ASN A 95 9.33 4.48 1.61
CA ASN A 95 9.60 5.78 0.97
C ASN A 95 8.85 6.98 1.59
N ILE A 96 7.86 6.74 2.45
CA ILE A 96 7.02 7.78 3.06
C ILE A 96 7.29 7.78 4.56
N SER A 97 7.83 8.86 5.10
CA SER A 97 8.11 9.00 6.53
C SER A 97 6.85 9.32 7.34
N PRO A 98 6.78 8.95 8.63
CA PRO A 98 7.80 8.23 9.40
C PRO A 98 7.76 6.71 9.21
N CYS A 99 8.91 6.11 8.89
CA CYS A 99 9.10 4.66 8.88
C CYS A 99 9.41 4.13 10.28
N PRO A 100 9.01 2.88 10.63
CA PRO A 100 9.33 2.29 11.92
C PRO A 100 10.84 2.15 12.10
N LYS A 101 11.34 2.43 13.31
CA LYS A 101 12.78 2.32 13.64
C LYS A 101 13.09 1.08 14.47
N ARG A 102 12.08 0.41 15.03
CA ARG A 102 12.22 -0.86 15.76
C ARG A 102 11.87 -2.06 14.86
N SER A 103 12.30 -3.24 15.31
CA SER A 103 11.88 -4.52 14.74
C SER A 103 10.53 -4.96 15.29
N TYR A 104 9.69 -5.53 14.41
CA TYR A 104 8.42 -6.18 14.72
C TYR A 104 8.41 -7.60 14.14
N PRO A 105 9.10 -8.57 14.77
CA PRO A 105 9.35 -9.85 14.14
C PRO A 105 8.09 -10.61 13.74
N GLY A 106 8.09 -11.19 12.53
CA GLY A 106 6.97 -11.94 11.95
C GLY A 106 5.77 -11.10 11.48
N LEU A 107 5.78 -9.77 11.67
CA LEU A 107 4.80 -8.88 11.02
C LEU A 107 5.22 -8.67 9.56
N TRP A 108 4.31 -8.93 8.63
CA TRP A 108 4.58 -8.79 7.19
C TRP A 108 4.25 -7.39 6.68
N GLU A 109 5.06 -6.91 5.75
CA GLU A 109 4.69 -5.83 4.84
C GLU A 109 4.42 -6.43 3.46
N VAL A 110 3.24 -6.15 2.91
CA VAL A 110 2.89 -6.39 1.51
C VAL A 110 3.00 -5.05 0.77
N PRO A 111 4.18 -4.73 0.21
CA PRO A 111 4.47 -3.37 -0.24
C PRO A 111 3.61 -2.96 -1.42
N LEU A 112 3.33 -1.66 -1.50
CA LEU A 112 2.83 -1.02 -2.71
C LEU A 112 4.01 -0.72 -3.63
N VAL A 113 4.31 -1.65 -4.54
CA VAL A 113 5.27 -1.39 -5.61
C VAL A 113 4.68 -0.35 -6.56
N ARG A 114 5.40 0.76 -6.76
CA ARG A 114 4.96 1.84 -7.63
C ARG A 114 4.70 1.37 -9.06
N TRP A 115 3.67 1.95 -9.65
CA TRP A 115 3.41 1.95 -11.08
C TRP A 115 4.09 3.15 -11.73
N TYR A 116 4.21 3.13 -13.06
CA TYR A 116 4.74 4.25 -13.84
C TYR A 116 3.73 4.61 -14.92
N GLY A 117 3.33 5.88 -14.95
CA GLY A 117 2.40 6.41 -15.94
C GLY A 117 3.02 6.55 -17.33
N THR A 118 2.22 7.02 -18.30
CA THR A 118 2.68 7.29 -19.68
C THR A 118 3.74 8.39 -19.74
N ASN A 119 3.78 9.26 -18.72
CA ASN A 119 4.82 10.28 -18.53
C ASN A 119 6.10 9.75 -17.83
N HIS A 120 6.20 8.44 -17.59
CA HIS A 120 7.29 7.78 -16.88
C HIS A 120 7.49 8.22 -15.42
N ILE A 121 6.52 8.95 -14.84
CA ILE A 121 6.53 9.33 -13.42
C ILE A 121 5.81 8.25 -12.62
N ALA A 122 6.39 7.91 -11.46
CA ALA A 122 5.87 6.86 -10.62
C ALA A 122 4.69 7.29 -9.76
N CYS A 123 3.80 6.35 -9.48
CA CYS A 123 2.56 6.51 -8.72
C CYS A 123 2.35 5.26 -7.85
N ALA A 124 1.83 5.41 -6.63
CA ALA A 124 1.64 4.26 -5.73
C ALA A 124 0.40 3.42 -6.09
N MET A 125 -0.58 4.05 -6.73
CA MET A 125 -1.86 3.47 -7.12
C MET A 125 -2.15 3.83 -8.58
N PRO A 126 -2.65 2.90 -9.42
CA PRO A 126 -2.95 3.15 -10.83
C PRO A 126 -3.88 4.33 -11.09
N ASP A 127 -4.87 4.52 -10.22
CA ASP A 127 -5.87 5.59 -10.32
C ASP A 127 -5.34 6.99 -9.96
N ALA A 128 -4.08 7.07 -9.50
CA ALA A 128 -3.32 8.30 -9.27
C ALA A 128 -2.22 8.51 -10.33
N CYS A 129 -2.05 7.58 -11.28
CA CYS A 129 -1.08 7.73 -12.36
C CYS A 129 -1.61 8.65 -13.46
N THR A 130 -0.69 9.36 -14.11
CA THR A 130 -1.00 10.01 -15.40
C THR A 130 -0.99 8.94 -16.48
N VAL A 131 -2.14 8.72 -17.11
CA VAL A 131 -2.33 7.78 -18.21
C VAL A 131 -3.07 8.51 -19.32
N ASP A 132 -2.56 8.40 -20.55
CA ASP A 132 -3.22 9.00 -21.72
C ASP A 132 -4.60 8.35 -21.92
N SER A 133 -5.58 9.10 -22.45
CA SER A 133 -6.94 8.59 -22.61
C SER A 133 -7.06 7.52 -23.70
N GLY A 134 -7.94 6.55 -23.46
CA GLY A 134 -8.33 5.53 -24.43
C GLY A 134 -7.77 4.12 -24.16
N ILE A 135 -8.35 3.13 -24.84
CA ILE A 135 -8.09 1.70 -24.62
C ILE A 135 -6.63 1.34 -24.82
N LYS A 136 -6.03 1.78 -25.95
CA LYS A 136 -4.66 1.40 -26.32
C LYS A 136 -3.64 1.90 -25.28
N PRO A 137 -3.65 3.17 -24.86
CA PRO A 137 -2.83 3.62 -23.74
C PRO A 137 -3.08 2.89 -22.44
N SER A 138 -4.34 2.69 -22.04
CA SER A 138 -4.70 1.98 -20.80
C SER A 138 -4.18 0.53 -20.78
N HIS A 139 -4.36 -0.20 -21.88
CA HIS A 139 -3.85 -1.55 -22.05
C HIS A 139 -2.32 -1.58 -21.95
N LYS A 140 -1.64 -0.71 -22.71
CA LYS A 140 -0.18 -0.61 -22.70
C LYS A 140 0.35 -0.27 -21.31
N PHE A 141 -0.29 0.66 -20.59
CA PHE A 141 0.07 1.03 -19.22
C PHE A 141 0.01 -0.18 -18.27
N ILE A 142 -1.04 -1.00 -18.35
CA ILE A 142 -1.17 -2.22 -17.53
C ILE A 142 -0.12 -3.25 -17.93
N GLU A 143 0.03 -3.49 -19.24
CA GLU A 143 0.95 -4.48 -19.80
C GLU A 143 2.42 -4.17 -19.45
N GLU A 144 2.86 -2.92 -19.59
CA GLU A 144 4.21 -2.50 -19.24
C GLU A 144 4.51 -2.67 -17.74
N ASN A 145 3.56 -2.28 -16.89
CA ASN A 145 3.72 -2.45 -15.44
C ASN A 145 3.67 -3.93 -15.02
N PHE A 146 2.83 -4.75 -15.64
CA PHE A 146 2.82 -6.21 -15.44
C PHE A 146 4.15 -6.85 -15.89
N ASN A 147 4.62 -6.53 -17.09
CA ASN A 147 5.84 -7.08 -17.66
C ASN A 147 7.07 -6.75 -16.83
N ARG A 148 7.11 -5.59 -16.15
CA ARG A 148 8.18 -5.26 -15.21
C ARG A 148 8.28 -6.29 -14.08
N HIS A 149 7.16 -6.77 -13.56
CA HIS A 149 7.15 -7.83 -12.56
C HIS A 149 7.47 -9.19 -13.21
N TYR A 150 6.77 -9.52 -14.29
CA TYR A 150 6.82 -10.84 -14.92
C TYR A 150 8.19 -11.23 -15.50
N THR A 151 8.87 -10.27 -16.13
CA THR A 151 10.16 -10.48 -16.83
C THR A 151 11.38 -10.27 -15.95
N THR A 152 11.21 -9.76 -14.71
CA THR A 152 12.32 -9.61 -13.75
C THR A 152 12.27 -10.70 -12.67
N ASN A 153 11.87 -10.36 -11.44
CA ASN A 153 11.90 -11.27 -10.29
C ASN A 153 10.52 -11.80 -9.87
N ARG A 154 9.46 -11.48 -10.62
CA ARG A 154 8.08 -11.95 -10.40
C ARG A 154 7.50 -11.64 -9.03
N ALA A 155 7.96 -10.56 -8.36
CA ALA A 155 7.30 -10.09 -7.16
C ALA A 155 5.81 -9.83 -7.42
N PRO A 156 4.92 -10.01 -6.43
CA PRO A 156 3.48 -9.82 -6.61
C PRO A 156 3.13 -8.49 -7.29
N PHE A 157 2.29 -8.56 -8.32
CA PHE A 157 1.81 -7.39 -9.05
C PHE A 157 0.52 -6.86 -8.40
N GLY A 158 0.66 -5.81 -7.58
CA GLY A 158 -0.47 -5.20 -6.87
C GLY A 158 -1.23 -4.19 -7.72
N ILE A 159 -2.53 -4.41 -7.90
CA ILE A 159 -3.47 -3.45 -8.50
C ILE A 159 -4.30 -2.84 -7.37
N PHE A 160 -3.89 -1.67 -6.88
CA PHE A 160 -4.54 -0.99 -5.75
C PHE A 160 -5.28 0.25 -6.23
N ILE A 161 -6.61 0.20 -6.28
CA ILE A 161 -7.44 1.23 -6.91
C ILE A 161 -8.65 1.56 -6.05
N HIS A 162 -9.20 2.75 -6.22
CA HIS A 162 -10.50 3.11 -5.70
C HIS A 162 -11.59 2.79 -6.72
N ALA A 163 -12.75 2.30 -6.24
CA ALA A 163 -13.89 1.97 -7.10
C ALA A 163 -14.35 3.15 -7.97
N ALA A 164 -14.23 4.38 -7.47
CA ALA A 164 -14.58 5.60 -8.19
C ALA A 164 -13.81 5.78 -9.50
N TRP A 165 -12.64 5.15 -9.66
CA TRP A 165 -11.85 5.22 -10.89
C TRP A 165 -12.59 4.63 -12.09
N PHE A 166 -13.35 3.55 -11.90
CA PHE A 166 -14.16 2.93 -12.95
C PHE A 166 -15.30 3.83 -13.45
N SER A 167 -15.68 4.85 -12.67
CA SER A 167 -16.78 5.76 -12.98
C SER A 167 -16.32 7.10 -13.56
N ARG A 168 -15.01 7.35 -13.72
CA ARG A 168 -14.48 8.67 -14.10
C ARG A 168 -14.65 9.01 -15.59
N SER A 169 -14.72 8.03 -16.50
CA SER A 169 -14.97 8.27 -17.93
C SER A 169 -15.28 6.98 -18.69
N GLU A 170 -16.16 7.06 -19.69
CA GLU A 170 -16.27 6.05 -20.77
C GLU A 170 -14.89 5.82 -21.40
N GLY A 171 -14.48 4.56 -21.58
CA GLY A 171 -13.17 4.21 -22.15
C GLY A 171 -12.01 4.04 -21.15
N SER A 172 -12.29 4.05 -19.85
CA SER A 172 -11.30 3.62 -18.83
C SER A 172 -10.99 2.12 -18.95
N PHE A 173 -11.97 1.32 -19.38
CA PHE A 173 -11.88 -0.15 -19.53
C PHE A 173 -12.88 -0.74 -20.55
N GLU A 174 -13.45 0.06 -21.45
CA GLU A 174 -14.21 -0.43 -22.63
C GLU A 174 -13.38 -0.24 -23.87
#